data_AF-A0A3C1Z0V1-F1
#
_entry.id   AF-A0A3C1Z0V1-F1
#
_cell.length_a   1.000
_cell.length_b   1.000
_cell.length_c   1.000
_cell.angle_alpha   90.00
_cell.angle_beta   90.00
_cell.angle_gamma   90.00
#
_symmetry.space_group_name_H-M   'P 1'
#
loop_
_entity.id
_entity.type
_entity.pdbx_description
1 polymer ?
#
loop_
_entity_poly.entity_id
_entity_poly.type
_entity_poly.pdbx_seq_one_letter_code
_entity_poly.pdbx_strand_id
1 'polypeptide(L)' 'MTIETVTEIGRQAIETTMLVSAPILGLSLIVGLIVSTFQAMTQINEATLTFVPKV' A
#
# COMPACT_ATOMS: atom_id res chain seq x y z
N MET A 1 26.99 22.59 -3.57
CA MET A 1 25.61 22.12 -3.31
C MET A 1 24.85 23.26 -2.66
N THR A 2 23.92 23.89 -3.38
CA THR A 2 23.08 24.97 -2.82
C THR A 2 21.87 24.37 -2.12
N ILE A 3 21.24 25.11 -1.22
CA ILE A 3 20.06 24.64 -0.47
C ILE A 3 18.91 24.27 -1.41
N GLU A 4 18.76 25.01 -2.52
CA GLU A 4 17.76 24.71 -3.55
C GLU A 4 17.96 23.33 -4.19
N THR A 5 19.21 22.92 -4.47
CA THR A 5 19.49 21.59 -5.01
C THR A 5 19.12 20.49 -4.01
N VAL A 6 19.36 20.71 -2.72
CA VAL A 6 19.02 19.73 -1.67
C VAL A 6 17.51 19.57 -1.54
N THR A 7 16.76 20.67 -1.58
CA THR A 7 15.29 20.64 -1.54
C THR A 7 14.70 19.94 -2.76
N GLU A 8 15.24 20.20 -3.95
CA GLU A 8 14.77 19.56 -5.19
C GLU A 8 15.03 18.05 -5.20
N ILE A 9 16.20 17.61 -4.72
CA ILE A 9 16.50 16.18 -4.56
C ILE A 9 15.53 15.54 -3.56
N GLY A 10 15.25 16.20 -2.43
CA GLY A 10 14.28 15.71 -1.45
C GLY A 10 12.87 15.57 -2.04
N ARG A 11 12.44 16.55 -2.84
CA ARG A 11 11.15 16.52 -3.55
C ARG A 11 11.06 15.33 -4.50
N GLN A 12 12.07 15.14 -5.35
CA GLN A 12 12.11 14.01 -6.29
C GLN A 12 12.15 12.66 -5.58
N ALA A 13 12.86 12.55 -4.44
CA ALA A 13 12.90 11.32 -3.67
C ALA A 13 11.51 10.94 -3.13
N ILE A 14 10.76 11.91 -2.59
CA ILE A 14 9.39 11.69 -2.12
C ILE A 14 8.45 11.32 -3.28
N GLU A 15 8.54 12.05 -4.39
CA GLU A 15 7.72 11.81 -5.58
C GLU A 15 7.96 10.41 -6.15
N THR A 16 9.23 10.00 -6.27
CA THR A 16 9.61 8.66 -6.73
C THR A 16 9.12 7.58 -5.77
N THR A 17 9.31 7.78 -4.46
CA THR A 17 8.85 6.82 -3.44
C THR A 17 7.34 6.66 -3.47
N MET A 18 6.59 7.75 -3.64
CA MET A 18 5.15 7.73 -3.77
C MET A 18 4.72 6.95 -5.02
N LEU A 19 5.30 7.23 -6.18
CA LEU A 19 4.98 6.55 -7.44
C LEU A 19 5.25 5.05 -7.38
N VAL A 20 6.34 4.63 -6.74
CA VAL A 20 6.71 3.21 -6.60
C VAL A 20 5.82 2.49 -5.59
N SER A 21 5.49 3.12 -4.46
CA SER A 21 4.68 2.50 -3.40
C SER A 21 3.18 2.52 -3.69
N ALA A 22 2.67 3.53 -4.41
CA ALA A 22 1.25 3.69 -4.73
C ALA A 22 0.58 2.45 -5.35
N PRO A 23 1.12 1.77 -6.39
CA PRO A 23 0.47 0.61 -6.99
C PRO A 23 0.39 -0.58 -6.02
N ILE A 24 1.45 -0.84 -5.26
CA ILE A 24 1.50 -1.96 -4.30
C ILE A 24 0.51 -1.71 -3.15
N LEU A 25 0.54 -0.49 -2.59
CA LEU A 25 -0.40 -0.10 -1.53
C LEU A 25 -1.84 -0.16 -2.03
N GLY A 26 -2.11 0.35 -3.24
CA GLY A 26 -3.43 0.31 -3.87
C GLY A 26 -3.96 -1.11 -4.05
N LEU A 27 -3.14 -2.02 -4.59
CA LEU A 27 -3.51 -3.43 -4.75
C LEU A 27 -3.76 -4.10 -3.39
N SER A 28 -2.88 -3.88 -2.41
CA SER A 28 -3.03 -4.45 -1.07
C SER A 28 -4.31 -3.97 -0.37
N LEU A 29 -4.71 -2.71 -0.61
CA LEU A 29 -5.94 -2.12 -0.09
C LEU A 29 -7.17 -2.77 -0.73
N ILE A 30 -7.20 -2.88 -2.06
CA ILE A 30 -8.33 -3.48 -2.80
C ILE A 30 -8.51 -4.94 -2.37
N VAL A 31 -7.44 -5.72 -2.36
CA VAL A 31 -7.47 -7.12 -1.94
C VAL A 31 -7.90 -7.25 -0.49
N GLY A 32 -7.34 -6.42 0.40
CA GLY A 32 -7.71 -6.39 1.81
C GLY A 32 -9.19 -6.09 2.04
N LEU A 33 -9.77 -5.17 1.26
CA LEU A 33 -11.17 -4.78 1.34
C LEU A 33 -12.11 -5.90 0.85
N ILE A 34 -11.77 -6.55 -0.26
CA ILE A 34 -12.54 -7.69 -0.78
C ILE A 34 -12.58 -8.81 0.25
N VAL A 35 -11.41 -9.15 0.81
CA VAL A 35 -11.26 -10.21 1.79
C VAL A 35 -11.98 -9.87 3.10
N SER A 36 -11.89 -8.64 3.60
CA SER A 36 -12.59 -8.26 4.83
C SER A 36 -14.11 -8.29 4.66
N THR A 37 -14.61 -7.89 3.50
CA THR A 37 -16.04 -7.98 3.17
C THR A 37 -16.48 -9.45 3.11
N PHE A 38 -15.68 -10.32 2.49
CA PHE A 38 -15.97 -11.76 2.42
C PHE A 38 -15.99 -12.40 3.82
N GLN A 39 -14.98 -12.12 4.65
CA GLN A 39 -14.90 -12.60 6.04
C GLN A 39 -16.11 -12.14 6.87
N ALA A 40 -16.51 -10.87 6.72
CA ALA A 40 -17.68 -10.33 7.41
C ALA A 40 -18.99 -10.99 6.97
N MET A 41 -19.17 -11.22 5.66
CA MET A 41 -20.38 -11.84 5.10
C MET A 41 -20.53 -13.31 5.51
N THR A 42 -19.44 -14.07 5.55
CA THR A 42 -19.48 -15.51 5.89
C THR A 42 -19.28 -15.79 7.38
N GLN A 43 -19.05 -14.76 8.19
CA GLN A 43 -18.69 -14.87 9.62
C GLN A 43 -17.42 -15.71 9.87
N ILE A 44 -16.55 -15.83 8.87
CA ILE A 44 -15.28 -16.57 8.98
C ILE A 44 -14.21 -15.57 9.44
N ASN A 45 -13.88 -15.60 10.74
CA ASN A 45 -12.84 -14.75 11.32
C ASN A 45 -11.51 -15.51 11.44
N GLU A 46 -11.03 -16.04 10.32
CA GLU A 46 -9.75 -16.74 10.24
C GLU A 46 -8.63 -15.76 9.90
N ALA A 47 -7.74 -15.51 10.85
CA ALA A 47 -6.67 -14.52 10.72
C ALA A 47 -5.78 -14.77 9.48
N THR A 48 -5.63 -16.03 9.06
CA THR A 48 -4.77 -16.45 7.93
C THR A 48 -5.32 -16.02 6.56
N LEU A 49 -6.64 -15.91 6.40
CA LEU A 49 -7.27 -15.51 5.14
C LEU A 49 -6.96 -14.05 4.77
N THR A 50 -6.57 -13.22 5.75
CA THR A 50 -6.15 -11.84 5.51
C THR A 50 -4.72 -11.75 4.97
N PHE A 51 -3.88 -12.77 5.20
CA PHE A 51 -2.48 -12.80 4.82
C PHE A 51 -2.23 -13.47 3.47
N VAL A 52 -2.86 -14.62 3.19
CA VAL A 52 -2.62 -15.41 1.96
C VAL A 52 -2.84 -14.62 0.65
N PRO A 53 -3.89 -13.79 0.51
CA PRO A 53 -4.13 -13.05 -0.72
C PRO A 53 -3.17 -11.88 -0.97
N LYS A 54 -2.42 -11.47 0.05
CA LYS A 54 -1.53 -10.28 0.03
C LYS A 54 -0.04 -10.64 -0.15
N VAL A 55 0.32 -11.94 -0.09
CA VAL A 55 1.67 -12.47 -0.37
C VAL A 55 1.80 -12.75 -1.86
#